data_AF-A0A943HI73-F1
#
_entry.id   AF-A0A943HI73-F1
#
_cell.length_a   1.000
_cell.length_b   1.000
_cell.length_c   1.000
_cell.angle_alpha   90.00
_cell.angle_beta   90.00
_cell.angle_gamma   90.00
#
_symmetry.space_group_name_H-M   'P 1'
#
loop_
_entity.id
_entity.type
_entity.pdbx_description
1 polymer ?
#
loop_
_entity_poly.entity_id
_entity_poly.type
_entity_poly.pdbx_seq_one_letter_code
_entity_poly.pdbx_strand_id
1 'polypeptide(L)'
;MTTHSITNRMPRLLAMLFLLLGVFCAGALTVHADDYDTTIDRLSRLQALARDFSASQSDTPDPIELTLAYTRTGSYNTTIWQLTAGTRDPEFESYVSSNDPDLVALQSVNTVTLPNGEKIDFGHLLASMNLVYNGIPITGSWGGDCQEMAKAYAGQASDAAGYASAMRATFNIDDDGSTSYFGNQDLRADMDSVVVGSKVTKDTDLADALRSYYANLTDYDRAREFISLSFGTVDTSSSDFADAVYRALMDDSGMQLLFYMNDMWSVQGWAIKDEYAPAVRGITDLFAEYLSGAVNGEKIKSDTNDRLVAMGGQALSDALSALGDTDAAQAALSAADSMANNAESTVSSGSDAISTARETFQTKFDVKIFQMILLIVGGLAAFMLVFSLVMFAVRRRD
;
A
#
# COMPACT_ATOMS: atom_id res chain seq x y z
N MET A 1 47.80 20.82 52.69
CA MET A 1 47.18 19.61 52.11
C MET A 1 46.08 20.06 51.15
N THR A 2 45.92 19.30 50.07
CA THR A 2 44.90 19.37 49.01
C THR A 2 44.82 20.63 48.13
N THR A 3 45.26 20.48 46.89
CA THR A 3 44.60 21.10 45.72
C THR A 3 44.40 20.03 44.65
N HIS A 4 43.13 19.69 44.39
CA HIS A 4 42.71 18.77 43.33
C HIS A 4 42.83 19.48 41.98
N SER A 5 43.62 18.89 41.07
CA SER A 5 43.66 19.28 39.66
C SER A 5 42.45 18.70 38.93
N ILE A 6 41.50 19.57 38.57
CA ILE A 6 40.42 19.24 37.63
C ILE A 6 41.05 19.17 36.24
N THR A 7 41.29 17.97 35.76
CA THR A 7 41.76 17.73 34.39
C THR A 7 40.61 17.99 33.42
N ASN A 8 40.76 19.06 32.65
CA ASN A 8 39.79 19.58 31.68
C ASN A 8 39.59 18.58 30.51
N ARG A 9 38.60 17.68 30.61
CA ARG A 9 38.25 16.69 29.56
C ARG A 9 37.38 17.26 28.43
N MET A 10 36.87 18.48 28.56
CA MET A 10 35.96 19.11 27.60
C MET A 10 36.53 19.35 26.18
N PRO A 11 37.81 19.74 25.98
CA PRO A 11 38.31 20.05 24.64
C PRO A 11 38.40 18.83 23.72
N ARG A 12 38.67 17.64 24.28
CA ARG A 12 38.79 16.38 23.52
C ARG A 12 37.44 15.82 23.09
N LEU A 13 36.41 15.98 23.93
CA LEU A 13 35.04 15.59 23.61
C LEU A 13 34.45 16.48 22.50
N LEU A 14 34.69 17.79 22.55
CA LEU A 14 34.28 18.71 21.48
C LEU A 14 35.01 18.43 20.16
N ALA A 15 36.31 18.14 20.20
CA ALA A 15 37.07 17.78 19.00
C ALA A 15 36.60 16.46 18.37
N MET A 16 36.28 15.43 19.18
CA MET A 16 35.70 14.17 18.68
C MET A 16 34.28 14.37 18.12
N LEU A 17 33.47 15.24 18.74
CA LEU A 17 32.14 15.58 18.24
C LEU A 17 32.20 16.32 16.89
N PHE A 18 33.14 17.25 16.71
CA PHE A 18 33.38 17.91 15.42
C PHE A 18 33.94 16.98 14.35
N LEU A 19 34.75 15.97 14.74
CA LEU A 19 35.21 14.94 13.80
C LEU A 19 34.08 14.00 13.39
N LEU A 20 33.21 13.60 14.34
CA LEU A 20 32.00 12.81 14.08
C LEU A 20 30.98 13.57 13.23
N LEU A 21 30.80 14.87 13.47
CA LEU A 21 29.94 15.74 12.68
C LEU A 21 30.53 16.00 11.29
N GLY A 22 31.86 16.12 11.18
CA GLY A 22 32.58 16.23 9.92
C GLY A 22 32.51 14.95 9.07
N VAL A 23 32.52 13.77 9.70
CA VAL A 23 32.30 12.47 9.02
C VAL A 23 30.82 12.30 8.63
N PHE A 24 29.87 12.82 9.41
CA PHE A 24 28.45 12.86 9.02
C PHE A 24 28.17 13.84 7.87
N CYS A 25 28.86 14.98 7.81
CA CYS A 25 28.68 15.97 6.74
C CYS A 25 29.50 15.67 5.47
N ALA A 26 30.58 14.87 5.55
CA ALA A 26 31.33 14.40 4.39
C ALA A 26 30.66 13.19 3.69
N GLY A 27 29.59 12.66 4.28
CA GLY A 27 28.70 11.66 3.70
C GLY A 27 27.38 12.25 3.18
N ALA A 28 27.31 13.56 2.93
CA ALA A 28 26.37 14.06 1.91
C ALA A 28 26.88 13.56 0.55
N LEU A 29 26.78 12.24 0.34
CA LEU A 29 26.56 11.68 -0.98
C LEU A 29 25.48 12.58 -1.55
N THR A 30 25.81 13.29 -2.63
CA THR A 30 24.79 13.64 -3.60
C THR A 30 24.09 12.33 -3.92
N VAL A 31 22.98 12.06 -3.24
CA VAL A 31 22.02 11.04 -3.63
C VAL A 31 21.52 11.58 -4.95
N HIS A 32 22.20 11.19 -6.02
CA HIS A 32 21.66 11.39 -7.35
C HIS A 32 20.42 10.51 -7.35
N ALA A 33 19.24 11.13 -7.39
CA ALA A 33 18.03 10.36 -7.66
C ALA A 33 18.29 9.59 -8.96
N ASP A 34 18.23 8.27 -8.89
CA ASP A 34 18.49 7.44 -10.06
C ASP A 34 17.46 7.77 -11.15
N ASP A 35 17.93 7.81 -12.39
CA ASP A 35 17.04 7.99 -13.52
C ASP A 35 16.15 6.75 -13.71
N TYR A 36 15.10 6.92 -14.51
CA TYR A 36 14.13 5.87 -14.77
C TYR A 36 14.78 4.58 -15.28
N ASP A 37 15.72 4.67 -16.22
CA ASP A 37 16.37 3.49 -16.79
C ASP A 37 17.21 2.75 -15.74
N THR A 38 17.93 3.47 -14.88
CA THR A 38 18.69 2.88 -13.77
C THR A 38 17.78 2.18 -12.76
N THR A 39 16.65 2.81 -12.39
CA THR A 39 15.68 2.19 -11.48
C THR A 39 15.06 0.94 -12.09
N ILE A 40 14.66 0.98 -13.36
CA ILE A 40 14.08 -0.17 -14.07
C ILE A 40 15.11 -1.30 -14.25
N ASP A 41 16.37 -0.98 -14.54
CA ASP A 41 17.45 -1.97 -14.63
C ASP A 41 17.73 -2.66 -13.29
N ARG A 42 17.63 -1.93 -12.17
CA ARG A 42 17.68 -2.54 -10.84
C ARG A 42 16.49 -3.47 -10.60
N LEU A 43 15.27 -3.06 -10.98
CA LEU A 43 14.09 -3.90 -10.85
C LEU A 43 14.24 -5.22 -11.65
N SER A 44 14.75 -5.13 -12.88
CA SER A 44 15.04 -6.31 -13.71
C SER A 44 16.06 -7.24 -13.06
N ARG A 45 17.17 -6.70 -12.52
CA ARG A 45 18.18 -7.49 -11.80
C ARG A 45 17.63 -8.13 -10.52
N LEU A 46 16.82 -7.40 -9.74
CA LEU A 46 16.15 -7.94 -8.56
C LEU A 46 15.24 -9.10 -8.93
N GLN A 47 14.44 -8.96 -10.00
CA GLN A 47 13.55 -10.02 -10.47
C GLN A 47 14.33 -11.24 -10.96
N ALA A 48 15.50 -11.05 -11.61
CA ALA A 48 16.37 -12.15 -11.99
C ALA A 48 16.87 -12.93 -10.76
N LEU A 49 17.32 -12.24 -9.71
CA LEU A 49 17.69 -12.89 -8.45
C LEU A 49 16.52 -13.59 -7.78
N ALA A 50 15.30 -13.03 -7.85
CA ALA A 50 14.10 -13.69 -7.33
C ALA A 50 13.79 -15.00 -8.05
N ARG A 51 13.96 -15.03 -9.38
CA ARG A 51 13.78 -16.25 -10.18
C ARG A 51 14.84 -17.31 -9.85
N ASP A 52 16.10 -16.91 -9.71
CA ASP A 52 17.19 -17.81 -9.35
C ASP A 52 17.02 -18.37 -7.93
N PHE A 53 16.67 -17.51 -6.96
CA PHE A 53 16.36 -17.93 -5.60
C PHE A 53 15.19 -18.91 -5.59
N SER A 54 14.06 -18.55 -6.22
CA SER A 54 12.88 -19.40 -6.31
C SER A 54 13.18 -20.80 -6.87
N ALA A 55 13.94 -20.86 -7.97
CA ALA A 55 14.33 -22.13 -8.60
C ALA A 55 15.25 -22.99 -7.73
N SER A 56 15.96 -22.39 -6.76
CA SER A 56 16.83 -23.10 -5.82
C SER A 56 16.09 -23.61 -4.57
N GLN A 57 14.88 -23.11 -4.29
CA GLN A 57 14.09 -23.51 -3.13
C GLN A 57 13.19 -24.71 -3.42
N SER A 58 12.92 -25.51 -2.38
CA SER A 58 12.06 -26.69 -2.51
C SER A 58 10.58 -26.38 -2.68
N ASP A 59 10.12 -25.23 -2.17
CA ASP A 59 8.74 -24.75 -2.21
C ASP A 59 8.48 -23.78 -3.36
N THR A 60 9.52 -23.40 -4.13
CA THR A 60 9.41 -22.58 -5.34
C THR A 60 8.60 -21.28 -5.12
N PRO A 61 9.05 -20.38 -4.22
CA PRO A 61 8.33 -19.15 -3.90
C PRO A 61 8.10 -18.28 -5.14
N ASP A 62 6.99 -17.55 -5.21
CA ASP A 62 6.64 -16.73 -6.38
C ASP A 62 7.68 -15.60 -6.59
N PRO A 63 8.40 -15.56 -7.72
CA PRO A 63 9.39 -14.52 -7.98
C PRO A 63 8.82 -13.08 -8.03
N ILE A 64 7.55 -12.91 -8.42
CA ILE A 64 6.89 -11.59 -8.42
C ILE A 64 6.68 -11.12 -6.98
N GLU A 65 6.17 -11.99 -6.12
CA GLU A 65 5.97 -11.69 -4.68
C GLU A 65 7.30 -11.36 -4.01
N LEU A 66 8.34 -12.16 -4.25
CA LEU A 66 9.68 -11.89 -3.72
C LEU A 66 10.22 -10.52 -4.16
N THR A 67 10.05 -10.20 -5.45
CA THR A 67 10.54 -8.94 -6.03
C THR A 67 9.82 -7.73 -5.43
N LEU A 68 8.48 -7.75 -5.41
CA LEU A 68 7.68 -6.61 -4.94
C LEU A 68 7.71 -6.48 -3.41
N ALA A 69 7.72 -7.59 -2.66
CA ALA A 69 7.86 -7.55 -1.21
C ALA A 69 9.24 -7.01 -0.79
N TYR A 70 10.32 -7.34 -1.51
CA TYR A 70 11.67 -6.86 -1.20
C TYR A 70 11.75 -5.33 -1.16
N THR A 71 11.07 -4.63 -2.08
CA THR A 71 11.12 -3.17 -2.20
C THR A 71 10.29 -2.46 -1.13
N ARG A 72 9.34 -3.15 -0.49
CA ARG A 72 8.51 -2.57 0.56
C ARG A 72 9.29 -2.41 1.86
N THR A 73 9.52 -1.16 2.28
CA THR A 73 10.10 -0.83 3.59
C THR A 73 9.32 0.30 4.27
N GLY A 74 9.66 0.63 5.52
CA GLY A 74 9.05 1.75 6.23
C GLY A 74 7.52 1.64 6.34
N SER A 75 6.81 2.67 5.86
CA SER A 75 5.34 2.75 5.84
C SER A 75 4.70 1.63 5.01
N TYR A 76 5.39 1.11 4.00
CA TYR A 76 4.91 0.04 3.11
C TYR A 76 5.13 -1.38 3.67
N ASN A 77 5.60 -1.52 4.92
CA ASN A 77 5.82 -2.82 5.56
C ASN A 77 5.24 -2.91 6.99
N THR A 78 4.24 -2.10 7.31
CA THR A 78 3.51 -2.19 8.60
C THR A 78 2.66 -3.47 8.67
N THR A 79 2.01 -3.73 9.81
CA THR A 79 1.16 -4.91 10.00
C THR A 79 0.08 -5.04 8.94
N ILE A 80 -0.56 -3.93 8.53
CA ILE A 80 -1.60 -3.98 7.49
C ILE A 80 -1.01 -4.40 6.14
N TRP A 81 0.14 -3.85 5.76
CA TRP A 81 0.84 -4.23 4.53
C TRP A 81 1.30 -5.68 4.54
N GLN A 82 1.74 -6.19 5.68
CA GLN A 82 2.10 -7.60 5.81
C GLN A 82 0.88 -8.52 5.72
N LEU A 83 -0.26 -8.09 6.24
CA LEU A 83 -1.53 -8.81 6.13
C LEU A 83 -2.05 -8.85 4.69
N THR A 84 -1.97 -7.75 3.95
CA THR A 84 -2.58 -7.62 2.62
C THR A 84 -1.64 -7.96 1.46
N ALA A 85 -0.34 -7.68 1.58
CA ALA A 85 0.65 -7.90 0.52
C ALA A 85 1.72 -8.96 0.88
N GLY A 86 1.52 -9.68 2.00
CA GLY A 86 2.46 -10.70 2.48
C GLY A 86 3.69 -10.12 3.20
N THR A 87 4.50 -11.00 3.78
CA THR A 87 5.74 -10.62 4.48
C THR A 87 6.93 -10.64 3.54
N ARG A 88 7.94 -9.82 3.87
CA ARG A 88 9.25 -9.89 3.23
C ARG A 88 9.96 -11.19 3.65
N ASP A 89 10.76 -11.75 2.75
CA ASP A 89 11.50 -12.99 2.96
C ASP A 89 12.95 -12.67 3.39
N PRO A 90 13.35 -12.94 4.66
CA PRO A 90 14.69 -12.65 5.14
C PRO A 90 15.81 -13.46 4.47
N GLU A 91 15.52 -14.67 3.99
CA GLU A 91 16.48 -15.50 3.28
C GLU A 91 16.74 -14.92 1.89
N PHE A 92 15.67 -14.51 1.20
CA PHE A 92 15.78 -13.80 -0.07
C PHE A 92 16.50 -12.45 0.09
N GLU A 93 16.19 -11.67 1.13
CA GLU A 93 16.90 -10.41 1.41
C GLU A 93 18.40 -10.63 1.60
N SER A 94 18.77 -11.67 2.35
CA SER A 94 20.16 -12.07 2.54
C SER A 94 20.81 -12.50 1.23
N TYR A 95 20.08 -13.24 0.40
CA TYR A 95 20.52 -13.66 -0.93
C TYR A 95 20.78 -12.47 -1.84
N VAL A 96 19.87 -11.49 -1.91
CA VAL A 96 20.04 -10.26 -2.69
C VAL A 96 21.27 -9.48 -2.21
N SER A 97 21.39 -9.27 -0.90
CA SER A 97 22.52 -8.52 -0.33
C SER A 97 23.89 -9.15 -0.64
N SER A 98 23.94 -10.48 -0.81
CA SER A 98 25.16 -11.22 -1.09
C SER A 98 25.53 -11.23 -2.58
N ASN A 99 24.53 -11.16 -3.47
CA ASN A 99 24.73 -11.29 -4.91
C ASN A 99 24.75 -9.93 -5.65
N ASP A 100 23.93 -8.98 -5.23
CA ASP A 100 23.88 -7.63 -5.80
C ASP A 100 23.47 -6.61 -4.71
N PRO A 101 24.43 -6.12 -3.90
CA PRO A 101 24.15 -5.22 -2.79
C PRO A 101 23.62 -3.84 -3.22
N ASP A 102 23.82 -3.43 -4.48
CA ASP A 102 23.33 -2.15 -4.99
C ASP A 102 21.80 -2.12 -5.09
N LEU A 103 21.14 -3.29 -5.11
CA LEU A 103 19.68 -3.39 -5.17
C LEU A 103 18.97 -2.90 -3.91
N VAL A 104 19.69 -2.68 -2.80
CA VAL A 104 19.14 -2.03 -1.61
C VAL A 104 18.60 -0.63 -1.93
N ALA A 105 19.11 0.03 -2.98
CA ALA A 105 18.63 1.33 -3.41
C ALA A 105 17.14 1.34 -3.83
N LEU A 106 16.60 0.20 -4.27
CA LEU A 106 15.16 0.06 -4.57
C LEU A 106 14.28 0.17 -3.32
N GLN A 107 14.82 -0.01 -2.12
CA GLN A 107 14.08 0.12 -0.86
C GLN A 107 13.91 1.56 -0.41
N SER A 108 14.63 2.50 -1.04
CA SER A 108 14.60 3.93 -0.74
C SER A 108 14.28 4.78 -1.98
N VAL A 109 13.73 4.16 -3.03
CA VAL A 109 13.29 4.88 -4.22
C VAL A 109 12.02 5.66 -3.87
N ASN A 110 12.06 6.96 -4.13
CA ASN A 110 10.91 7.84 -3.95
C ASN A 110 10.48 8.31 -5.35
N THR A 111 10.65 9.59 -5.65
CA THR A 111 10.28 10.17 -6.93
C THR A 111 11.20 9.75 -8.08
N VAL A 112 10.62 9.22 -9.16
CA VAL A 112 11.30 8.95 -10.44
C VAL A 112 10.67 9.82 -11.54
N THR A 113 11.48 10.33 -12.47
CA THR A 113 10.98 11.02 -13.66
C THR A 113 10.77 10.01 -14.78
N LEU A 114 9.52 9.84 -15.22
CA LEU A 114 9.10 8.93 -16.29
C LEU A 114 9.59 9.41 -17.67
N PRO A 115 9.62 8.53 -18.69
CA PRO A 115 10.04 8.89 -20.05
C PRO A 115 9.28 10.06 -20.69
N ASN A 116 8.02 10.26 -20.29
CA ASN A 116 7.17 11.38 -20.75
C ASN A 116 7.37 12.67 -19.94
N GLY A 117 8.30 12.70 -18.98
CA GLY A 117 8.64 13.85 -18.13
C GLY A 117 7.82 13.97 -16.85
N GLU A 118 6.82 13.11 -16.66
CA GLU A 118 6.01 13.07 -15.44
C GLU A 118 6.81 12.54 -14.26
N LYS A 119 6.42 12.91 -13.04
CA LYS A 119 7.03 12.40 -11.81
C LYS A 119 6.10 11.41 -11.15
N ILE A 120 6.64 10.32 -10.61
CA ILE A 120 5.88 9.28 -9.92
C ILE A 120 6.58 8.88 -8.63
N ASP A 121 5.82 8.58 -7.56
CA ASP A 121 6.38 7.88 -6.41
C ASP A 121 6.54 6.40 -6.80
N PHE A 122 7.77 6.02 -7.11
CA PHE A 122 8.06 4.67 -7.60
C PHE A 122 8.03 3.63 -6.47
N GLY A 123 8.32 4.03 -5.24
CA GLY A 123 8.19 3.17 -4.07
C GLY A 123 6.73 2.83 -3.80
N HIS A 124 5.86 3.84 -3.84
CA HIS A 124 4.41 3.68 -3.77
C HIS A 124 3.90 2.79 -4.92
N LEU A 125 4.33 3.05 -6.17
CA LEU A 125 3.93 2.24 -7.33
C LEU A 125 4.21 0.75 -7.11
N LEU A 126 5.43 0.38 -6.70
CA LEU A 126 5.80 -1.02 -6.50
C LEU A 126 5.05 -1.65 -5.31
N ALA A 127 4.86 -0.89 -4.23
CA ALA A 127 4.08 -1.35 -3.08
C ALA A 127 2.61 -1.63 -3.48
N SER A 128 1.97 -0.69 -4.19
CA SER A 128 0.60 -0.83 -4.69
C SER A 128 0.47 -1.94 -5.73
N MET A 129 1.46 -2.12 -6.61
CA MET A 129 1.48 -3.27 -7.52
C MET A 129 1.53 -4.61 -6.76
N ASN A 130 2.22 -4.68 -5.61
CA ASN A 130 2.22 -5.89 -4.79
C ASN A 130 0.81 -6.24 -4.31
N LEU A 131 0.04 -5.25 -3.88
CA LEU A 131 -1.34 -5.42 -3.44
C LEU A 131 -2.25 -5.83 -4.60
N VAL A 132 -2.16 -5.14 -5.75
CA VAL A 132 -2.94 -5.45 -6.95
C VAL A 132 -2.67 -6.89 -7.42
N TYR A 133 -1.41 -7.32 -7.42
CA TYR A 133 -1.03 -8.70 -7.76
C TYR A 133 -1.57 -9.75 -6.76
N ASN A 134 -1.81 -9.34 -5.51
CA ASN A 134 -2.48 -10.14 -4.49
C ASN A 134 -4.02 -10.01 -4.51
N GLY A 135 -4.57 -9.31 -5.51
CA GLY A 135 -6.01 -9.14 -5.70
C GLY A 135 -6.63 -8.03 -4.86
N ILE A 136 -5.82 -7.13 -4.28
CA ILE A 136 -6.27 -6.04 -3.40
C ILE A 136 -5.94 -4.69 -4.05
N PRO A 137 -6.67 -4.25 -5.08
CA PRO A 137 -6.25 -3.12 -5.92
C PRO A 137 -6.59 -1.74 -5.36
N ILE A 138 -7.28 -1.67 -4.22
CA ILE A 138 -7.78 -0.42 -3.62
C ILE A 138 -7.01 -0.09 -2.34
N THR A 139 -6.95 -1.06 -1.43
CA THR A 139 -6.39 -0.87 -0.08
C THR A 139 -4.90 -0.64 -0.12
N GLY A 140 -4.44 0.51 0.37
CA GLY A 140 -3.01 0.87 0.34
C GLY A 140 -2.53 1.37 -1.02
N SER A 141 -3.43 1.51 -1.99
CA SER A 141 -3.28 2.34 -3.20
C SER A 141 -4.22 3.55 -3.09
N TRP A 142 -4.97 3.91 -4.15
CA TRP A 142 -5.82 5.11 -4.19
C TRP A 142 -6.86 5.18 -3.06
N GLY A 143 -7.29 4.03 -2.55
CA GLY A 143 -8.19 4.00 -1.39
C GLY A 143 -7.50 4.37 -0.08
N GLY A 144 -6.22 4.02 0.08
CA GLY A 144 -5.37 4.44 1.19
C GLY A 144 -5.22 5.96 1.22
N ASP A 145 -4.86 6.57 0.10
CA ASP A 145 -4.72 8.03 -0.01
C ASP A 145 -6.06 8.75 0.20
N CYS A 146 -7.16 8.18 -0.31
CA CYS A 146 -8.50 8.68 0.03
C CYS A 146 -8.77 8.64 1.55
N GLN A 147 -8.39 7.56 2.23
CA GLN A 147 -8.55 7.42 3.68
C GLN A 147 -7.68 8.43 4.43
N GLU A 148 -6.41 8.57 4.07
CA GLU A 148 -5.49 9.50 4.74
C GLU A 148 -5.96 10.94 4.60
N MET A 149 -6.36 11.33 3.38
CA MET A 149 -6.90 12.64 3.12
C MET A 149 -8.22 12.89 3.87
N ALA A 150 -9.16 11.94 3.85
CA ALA A 150 -10.41 12.06 4.61
C ALA A 150 -10.17 12.24 6.11
N LYS A 151 -9.22 11.49 6.68
CA LYS A 151 -8.85 11.59 8.09
C LYS A 151 -8.18 12.93 8.42
N ALA A 152 -7.28 13.41 7.57
CA ALA A 152 -6.58 14.68 7.78
C ALA A 152 -7.52 15.89 7.75
N TYR A 153 -8.57 15.82 6.92
CA TYR A 153 -9.53 16.91 6.79
C TYR A 153 -10.71 16.82 7.76
N ALA A 154 -10.92 15.69 8.43
CA ALA A 154 -12.06 15.46 9.32
C ALA A 154 -12.30 16.62 10.30
N GLY A 155 -13.55 17.09 10.37
CA GLY A 155 -13.96 18.23 11.19
C GLY A 155 -13.77 19.61 10.56
N GLN A 156 -13.15 19.72 9.38
CA GLN A 156 -12.93 21.01 8.69
C GLN A 156 -14.12 21.46 7.82
N ALA A 157 -15.07 20.56 7.54
CA ALA A 157 -16.31 20.85 6.81
C ALA A 157 -17.48 20.05 7.38
N SER A 158 -18.70 20.34 6.91
CA SER A 158 -19.94 19.70 7.42
C SER A 158 -20.58 18.73 6.44
N ASP A 159 -20.29 18.85 5.14
CA ASP A 159 -20.86 18.02 4.09
C ASP A 159 -19.81 17.65 3.04
N ALA A 160 -20.14 16.68 2.17
CA ALA A 160 -19.23 16.16 1.17
C ALA A 160 -18.68 17.24 0.22
N ALA A 161 -19.54 18.18 -0.21
CA ALA A 161 -19.14 19.26 -1.11
C ALA A 161 -18.13 20.22 -0.44
N GLY A 162 -18.34 20.55 0.84
CA GLY A 162 -17.41 21.33 1.64
C GLY A 162 -16.06 20.62 1.81
N TYR A 163 -16.07 19.31 2.07
CA TYR A 163 -14.85 18.51 2.15
C TYR A 163 -14.10 18.46 0.82
N ALA A 164 -14.79 18.15 -0.28
CA ALA A 164 -14.20 18.16 -1.62
C ALA A 164 -13.55 19.52 -1.95
N SER A 165 -14.23 20.62 -1.59
CA SER A 165 -13.69 21.98 -1.77
C SER A 165 -12.44 22.23 -0.93
N ALA A 166 -12.39 21.75 0.31
CA ALA A 166 -11.24 21.93 1.21
C ALA A 166 -10.04 21.07 0.76
N MET A 167 -10.31 19.85 0.33
CA MET A 167 -9.30 18.88 -0.13
C MET A 167 -8.67 19.27 -1.47
N ARG A 168 -9.41 19.95 -2.36
CA ARG A 168 -8.91 20.38 -3.68
C ARG A 168 -7.61 21.19 -3.62
N ALA A 169 -7.30 21.82 -2.49
CA ALA A 169 -6.04 22.56 -2.30
C ALA A 169 -4.79 21.68 -2.16
N THR A 170 -4.95 20.41 -1.75
CA THR A 170 -3.83 19.47 -1.51
C THR A 170 -3.94 18.18 -2.32
N PHE A 171 -5.05 17.96 -3.03
CA PHE A 171 -5.26 16.84 -3.93
C PHE A 171 -4.59 17.09 -5.28
N ASN A 172 -3.88 16.09 -5.81
CA ASN A 172 -3.27 16.12 -7.14
C ASN A 172 -2.40 17.37 -7.39
N ILE A 173 -1.61 17.75 -6.39
CA ILE A 173 -0.60 18.81 -6.52
C ILE A 173 0.78 18.20 -6.70
N ASP A 174 1.65 18.89 -7.43
CA ASP A 174 3.07 18.54 -7.43
C ASP A 174 3.65 18.69 -6.03
N ASP A 175 4.69 17.93 -5.73
CA ASP A 175 5.48 18.14 -4.51
C ASP A 175 6.16 19.53 -4.61
N ASP A 176 5.55 20.48 -3.90
CA ASP A 176 6.01 21.85 -3.74
C ASP A 176 6.61 22.09 -2.33
N GLY A 177 6.85 21.00 -1.58
CA GLY A 177 7.27 21.02 -0.19
C GLY A 177 6.14 21.27 0.81
N SER A 178 4.89 21.43 0.37
CA SER A 178 3.72 21.38 1.24
C SER A 178 3.30 19.93 1.54
N THR A 179 2.53 19.74 2.62
CA THR A 179 1.95 18.43 2.92
C THR A 179 0.78 18.17 1.97
N SER A 180 0.98 17.29 1.00
CA SER A 180 -0.11 16.63 0.28
C SER A 180 -0.43 15.30 0.96
N TYR A 181 -1.72 14.93 0.98
CA TYR A 181 -2.20 13.63 1.46
C TYR A 181 -2.61 12.70 0.31
N PHE A 182 -2.63 13.22 -0.93
CA PHE A 182 -2.87 12.47 -2.15
C PHE A 182 -2.26 13.27 -3.32
N GLY A 183 -0.93 13.21 -3.42
CA GLY A 183 -0.16 14.05 -4.34
C GLY A 183 -0.26 13.61 -5.79
N ASN A 184 0.18 14.44 -6.73
CA ASN A 184 0.21 14.09 -8.16
C ASN A 184 1.10 12.85 -8.44
N GLN A 185 2.17 12.66 -7.66
CA GLN A 185 3.08 11.52 -7.77
C GLN A 185 2.43 10.22 -7.29
N ASP A 186 1.70 10.26 -6.18
CA ASP A 186 0.95 9.12 -5.64
C ASP A 186 -0.26 8.79 -6.50
N LEU A 187 -1.01 9.81 -6.95
CA LEU A 187 -2.14 9.63 -7.86
C LEU A 187 -1.75 8.88 -9.15
N ARG A 188 -0.56 9.17 -9.70
CA ARG A 188 0.00 8.40 -10.82
C ARG A 188 0.39 7.00 -10.39
N ALA A 189 1.10 6.85 -9.27
CA ALA A 189 1.50 5.55 -8.72
C ALA A 189 0.30 4.62 -8.53
N ASP A 190 -0.79 5.14 -8.01
CA ASP A 190 -2.01 4.41 -7.75
C ASP A 190 -2.70 3.94 -9.02
N MET A 191 -2.96 4.86 -9.96
CA MET A 191 -3.57 4.49 -11.22
C MET A 191 -2.69 3.51 -12.01
N ASP A 192 -1.39 3.79 -12.08
CA ASP A 192 -0.42 2.99 -12.83
C ASP A 192 -0.23 1.60 -12.18
N SER A 193 -0.32 1.50 -10.85
CA SER A 193 -0.26 0.22 -10.15
C SER A 193 -1.44 -0.69 -10.48
N VAL A 194 -2.65 -0.13 -10.60
CA VAL A 194 -3.84 -0.89 -11.00
C VAL A 194 -3.74 -1.29 -12.47
N VAL A 195 -3.34 -0.38 -13.35
CA VAL A 195 -3.24 -0.62 -14.79
C VAL A 195 -2.19 -1.67 -15.13
N VAL A 196 -0.99 -1.55 -14.56
CA VAL A 196 0.11 -2.49 -14.82
C VAL A 196 -0.06 -3.75 -13.98
N GLY A 197 -0.29 -3.59 -12.66
CA GLY A 197 -0.35 -4.69 -11.71
C GLY A 197 -1.45 -5.70 -12.01
N SER A 198 -2.61 -5.27 -12.51
CA SER A 198 -3.71 -6.18 -12.88
C SER A 198 -3.38 -7.09 -14.07
N LYS A 199 -2.36 -6.74 -14.86
CA LYS A 199 -1.89 -7.50 -16.03
C LYS A 199 -0.66 -8.36 -15.70
N VAL A 200 -0.08 -8.20 -14.50
CA VAL A 200 1.09 -8.97 -14.07
C VAL A 200 0.66 -10.41 -13.79
N THR A 201 1.46 -11.34 -14.29
CA THR A 201 1.39 -12.77 -13.98
C THR A 201 2.72 -13.20 -13.38
N LYS A 202 2.78 -14.40 -12.78
CA LYS A 202 4.02 -14.98 -12.24
C LYS A 202 5.19 -15.00 -13.23
N ASP A 203 4.91 -15.02 -14.53
CA ASP A 203 5.90 -15.15 -15.59
C ASP A 203 6.29 -13.79 -16.19
N THR A 204 5.54 -12.72 -15.90
CA THR A 204 5.75 -11.37 -16.45
C THR A 204 7.14 -10.81 -16.10
N ASP A 205 7.81 -10.20 -17.07
CA ASP A 205 8.97 -9.35 -16.82
C ASP A 205 8.48 -7.95 -16.40
N LEU A 206 8.74 -7.57 -15.15
CA LEU A 206 8.22 -6.32 -14.59
C LEU A 206 8.85 -5.08 -15.24
N ALA A 207 10.13 -5.16 -15.59
CA ALA A 207 10.84 -4.06 -16.23
C ALA A 207 10.30 -3.82 -17.66
N ASP A 208 10.11 -4.89 -18.43
CA ASP A 208 9.55 -4.80 -19.78
C ASP A 208 8.08 -4.34 -19.75
N ALA A 209 7.29 -4.79 -18.77
CA ALA A 209 5.92 -4.35 -18.59
C ALA A 209 5.84 -2.83 -18.33
N LEU A 210 6.65 -2.31 -17.41
CA LEU A 210 6.70 -0.88 -17.10
C LEU A 210 7.26 -0.05 -18.26
N ARG A 211 8.31 -0.51 -18.95
CA ARG A 211 8.84 0.17 -20.15
C ARG A 211 7.79 0.26 -21.24
N SER A 212 7.10 -0.83 -21.50
CA SER A 212 6.04 -0.88 -22.52
C SER A 212 4.89 0.04 -22.18
N TYR A 213 4.48 0.08 -20.90
CA TYR A 213 3.41 0.94 -20.42
C TYR A 213 3.76 2.43 -20.60
N TYR A 214 4.94 2.86 -20.14
CA TYR A 214 5.31 4.28 -20.16
C TYR A 214 5.76 4.81 -21.53
N ALA A 215 6.01 3.95 -22.52
CA ALA A 215 6.57 4.37 -23.82
C ALA A 215 5.71 5.41 -24.56
N ASN A 216 4.37 5.33 -24.46
CA ASN A 216 3.44 6.25 -25.12
C ASN A 216 2.27 6.66 -24.20
N LEU A 217 2.46 6.59 -22.89
CA LEU A 217 1.39 6.83 -21.93
C LEU A 217 0.95 8.29 -21.94
N THR A 218 -0.36 8.51 -22.07
CA THR A 218 -1.01 9.81 -21.85
C THR A 218 -1.86 9.76 -20.58
N ASP A 219 -2.17 10.94 -20.01
CA ASP A 219 -3.12 11.03 -18.89
C ASP A 219 -4.51 10.46 -19.25
N TYR A 220 -4.94 10.61 -20.51
CA TYR A 220 -6.17 10.01 -21.00
C TYR A 220 -6.09 8.48 -20.98
N ASP A 221 -5.02 7.89 -21.52
CA ASP A 221 -4.86 6.43 -21.58
C ASP A 221 -4.80 5.82 -20.18
N ARG A 222 -4.04 6.46 -19.27
CA ARG A 222 -3.95 6.11 -17.85
C ARG A 222 -5.32 6.09 -17.19
N ALA A 223 -6.03 7.23 -17.22
CA ALA A 223 -7.32 7.36 -16.56
C ALA A 223 -8.38 6.43 -17.18
N ARG A 224 -8.43 6.33 -18.51
CA ARG A 224 -9.36 5.46 -19.22
C ARG A 224 -9.18 4.00 -18.81
N GLU A 225 -7.93 3.52 -18.79
CA GLU A 225 -7.66 2.12 -18.46
C GLU A 225 -7.90 1.85 -16.98
N PHE A 226 -7.50 2.75 -16.09
CA PHE A 226 -7.84 2.69 -14.66
C PHE A 226 -9.35 2.60 -14.44
N ILE A 227 -10.14 3.49 -15.07
CA ILE A 227 -11.61 3.51 -14.94
C ILE A 227 -12.18 2.17 -15.41
N SER A 228 -11.71 1.67 -16.55
CA SER A 228 -12.16 0.39 -17.12
C SER A 228 -11.94 -0.78 -16.16
N LEU A 229 -10.77 -0.86 -15.54
CA LEU A 229 -10.39 -1.95 -14.63
C LEU A 229 -11.09 -1.85 -13.27
N SER A 230 -11.23 -0.65 -12.74
CA SER A 230 -11.78 -0.40 -11.40
C SER A 230 -13.31 -0.36 -11.37
N PHE A 231 -13.94 0.22 -12.40
CA PHE A 231 -15.38 0.52 -12.39
C PHE A 231 -16.16 -0.16 -13.53
N GLY A 232 -15.48 -0.77 -14.49
CA GLY A 232 -16.11 -1.45 -15.61
C GLY A 232 -16.66 -0.49 -16.67
N THR A 233 -17.80 -0.83 -17.26
CA THR A 233 -18.48 0.04 -18.23
C THR A 233 -19.30 1.11 -17.50
N VAL A 234 -18.91 2.38 -17.63
CA VAL A 234 -19.50 3.50 -16.91
C VAL A 234 -19.64 4.75 -17.79
N ASP A 235 -20.61 5.60 -17.45
CA ASP A 235 -20.72 6.95 -18.00
C ASP A 235 -20.11 7.94 -17.01
N THR A 236 -18.89 8.41 -17.28
CA THR A 236 -18.16 9.28 -16.35
C THR A 236 -18.74 10.69 -16.24
N SER A 237 -19.64 11.09 -17.15
CA SER A 237 -20.39 12.34 -17.05
C SER A 237 -21.63 12.26 -16.15
N SER A 238 -22.05 11.03 -15.80
CA SER A 238 -23.20 10.81 -14.93
C SER A 238 -22.87 11.10 -13.47
N SER A 239 -23.85 11.62 -12.72
CA SER A 239 -23.77 11.70 -11.25
C SER A 239 -23.57 10.32 -10.60
N ASP A 240 -23.98 9.25 -11.29
CA ASP A 240 -23.84 7.88 -10.80
C ASP A 240 -22.38 7.41 -10.77
N PHE A 241 -21.47 8.07 -11.50
CA PHE A 241 -20.06 7.69 -11.50
C PHE A 241 -19.39 7.96 -10.15
N ALA A 242 -19.66 9.11 -9.53
CA ALA A 242 -19.17 9.42 -8.19
C ALA A 242 -19.69 8.40 -7.15
N ASP A 243 -20.95 7.97 -7.28
CA ASP A 243 -21.52 6.90 -6.48
C ASP A 243 -20.78 5.55 -6.69
N ALA A 244 -20.37 5.24 -7.91
CA ALA A 244 -19.61 4.03 -8.22
C ALA A 244 -18.22 4.06 -7.57
N VAL A 245 -17.52 5.20 -7.63
CA VAL A 245 -16.22 5.39 -6.95
C VAL A 245 -16.37 5.25 -5.43
N TYR A 246 -17.37 5.91 -4.85
CA TYR A 246 -17.65 5.81 -3.41
C TYR A 246 -17.97 4.37 -2.98
N ARG A 247 -18.83 3.66 -3.72
CA ARG A 247 -19.17 2.26 -3.41
C ARG A 247 -17.98 1.33 -3.56
N ALA A 248 -17.14 1.51 -4.59
CA ALA A 248 -15.93 0.71 -4.75
C ALA A 248 -15.00 0.82 -3.53
N LEU A 249 -14.87 2.02 -2.96
CA LEU A 249 -14.09 2.24 -1.74
C LEU A 249 -14.75 1.61 -0.50
N MET A 250 -16.07 1.76 -0.36
CA MET A 250 -16.81 1.36 0.85
C MET A 250 -17.10 -0.14 0.91
N ASP A 251 -17.31 -0.78 -0.23
CA ASP A 251 -17.61 -2.20 -0.34
C ASP A 251 -16.35 -3.07 -0.31
N ASP A 252 -15.15 -2.47 -0.46
CA ASP A 252 -13.88 -3.20 -0.39
C ASP A 252 -13.51 -3.57 1.04
N SER A 253 -13.43 -4.88 1.32
CA SER A 253 -13.14 -5.33 2.68
C SER A 253 -11.76 -4.93 3.18
N GLY A 254 -10.76 -4.79 2.30
CA GLY A 254 -9.45 -4.30 2.71
C GLY A 254 -9.54 -2.84 3.17
N MET A 255 -10.36 -2.03 2.49
CA MET A 255 -10.62 -0.65 2.91
C MET A 255 -11.40 -0.58 4.22
N GLN A 256 -12.38 -1.47 4.42
CA GLN A 256 -13.08 -1.59 5.70
C GLN A 256 -12.11 -1.92 6.84
N LEU A 257 -11.17 -2.84 6.61
CA LEU A 257 -10.09 -3.15 7.56
C LEU A 257 -9.18 -1.94 7.80
N LEU A 258 -8.78 -1.23 6.75
CA LEU A 258 -7.92 -0.05 6.84
C LEU A 258 -8.60 1.07 7.64
N PHE A 259 -9.87 1.35 7.37
CA PHE A 259 -10.67 2.30 8.13
C PHE A 259 -10.82 1.86 9.58
N TYR A 260 -11.03 0.56 9.83
CA TYR A 260 -11.14 0.02 11.19
C TYR A 260 -9.85 0.22 11.99
N MET A 261 -8.70 -0.17 11.42
CA MET A 261 -7.39 0.01 12.05
C MET A 261 -7.03 1.49 12.27
N ASN A 262 -7.65 2.39 11.51
CA ASN A 262 -7.48 3.83 11.63
C ASN A 262 -8.53 4.54 12.48
N ASP A 263 -9.37 3.79 13.21
CA ASP A 263 -10.44 4.31 14.07
C ASP A 263 -11.51 5.14 13.32
N MET A 264 -11.70 4.84 12.03
CA MET A 264 -12.73 5.46 11.18
C MET A 264 -13.94 4.56 10.96
N TRP A 265 -13.87 3.28 11.31
CA TRP A 265 -14.95 2.30 11.16
C TRP A 265 -15.55 1.90 12.51
N SER A 266 -16.87 1.72 12.55
CA SER A 266 -17.63 1.30 13.71
C SER A 266 -17.92 -0.20 13.66
N VAL A 267 -17.65 -0.91 14.75
CA VAL A 267 -18.10 -2.30 14.94
C VAL A 267 -19.63 -2.36 15.03
N GLN A 268 -20.25 -1.34 15.65
CA GLN A 268 -21.70 -1.25 15.71
C GLN A 268 -22.25 -0.90 14.32
N GLY A 269 -22.87 -1.88 13.67
CA GLY A 269 -23.43 -1.74 12.32
C GLY A 269 -22.42 -1.95 11.19
N TRP A 270 -21.15 -2.23 11.51
CA TRP A 270 -20.06 -2.43 10.55
C TRP A 270 -20.04 -1.37 9.42
N ALA A 271 -19.88 -0.11 9.80
CA ALA A 271 -19.97 1.02 8.89
C ALA A 271 -18.94 2.11 9.24
N ILE A 272 -18.61 2.97 8.28
CA ILE A 272 -17.84 4.20 8.54
C ILE A 272 -18.53 5.03 9.63
N LYS A 273 -17.76 5.62 10.54
CA LYS A 273 -18.31 6.49 11.58
C LYS A 273 -18.82 7.80 10.95
N ASP A 274 -19.91 8.32 11.51
CA ASP A 274 -20.64 9.49 10.99
C ASP A 274 -19.74 10.73 10.85
N GLU A 275 -18.75 10.91 11.74
CA GLU A 275 -17.83 12.04 11.68
C GLU A 275 -16.89 12.03 10.46
N TYR A 276 -16.63 10.84 9.87
CA TYR A 276 -15.75 10.68 8.71
C TYR A 276 -16.53 10.50 7.40
N ALA A 277 -17.78 10.03 7.46
CA ALA A 277 -18.56 9.69 6.27
C ALA A 277 -18.64 10.83 5.22
N PRO A 278 -18.87 12.11 5.61
CA PRO A 278 -18.88 13.20 4.64
C PRO A 278 -17.49 13.50 4.05
N ALA A 279 -16.42 13.31 4.82
CA ALA A 279 -15.05 13.50 4.33
C ALA A 279 -14.66 12.43 3.30
N VAL A 280 -14.98 11.16 3.59
CA VAL A 280 -14.77 10.03 2.65
C VAL A 280 -15.61 10.24 1.37
N ARG A 281 -16.84 10.72 1.49
CA ARG A 281 -17.65 11.07 0.33
C ARG A 281 -17.04 12.22 -0.47
N GLY A 282 -16.56 13.27 0.21
CA GLY A 282 -15.93 14.42 -0.45
C GLY A 282 -14.69 14.06 -1.26
N ILE A 283 -13.79 13.23 -0.74
CA ILE A 283 -12.59 12.81 -1.49
C ILE A 283 -12.93 11.90 -2.67
N THR A 284 -13.92 11.00 -2.52
CA THR A 284 -14.35 10.14 -3.64
C THR A 284 -15.08 10.92 -4.73
N ASP A 285 -15.88 11.94 -4.38
CA ASP A 285 -16.46 12.88 -5.34
C ASP A 285 -15.36 13.67 -6.09
N LEU A 286 -14.33 14.14 -5.38
CA LEU A 286 -13.19 14.86 -5.96
C LEU A 286 -12.35 13.97 -6.90
N PHE A 287 -12.14 12.70 -6.52
CA PHE A 287 -11.42 11.74 -7.36
C PHE A 287 -12.23 11.39 -8.61
N ALA A 288 -13.55 11.20 -8.48
CA ALA A 288 -14.45 11.00 -9.62
C ALA A 288 -14.44 12.20 -10.58
N GLU A 289 -14.41 13.43 -10.05
CA GLU A 289 -14.27 14.66 -10.85
C GLU A 289 -12.96 14.65 -11.65
N TYR A 290 -11.83 14.30 -11.02
CA TYR A 290 -10.53 14.19 -11.70
C TYR A 290 -10.58 13.15 -12.83
N LEU A 291 -11.06 11.94 -12.54
CA LEU A 291 -11.13 10.85 -13.51
C LEU A 291 -12.02 11.20 -14.69
N SER A 292 -13.21 11.77 -14.43
CA SER A 292 -14.12 12.25 -15.47
C SER A 292 -13.48 13.33 -16.33
N GLY A 293 -12.79 14.30 -15.72
CA GLY A 293 -12.06 15.34 -16.42
C GLY A 293 -10.96 14.79 -17.32
N ALA A 294 -10.16 13.84 -16.84
CA ALA A 294 -9.06 13.22 -17.59
C ALA A 294 -9.54 12.48 -18.86
N VAL A 295 -10.77 11.94 -18.84
CA VAL A 295 -11.40 11.29 -20.00
C VAL A 295 -12.46 12.15 -20.68
N ASN A 296 -12.50 13.46 -20.42
CA ASN A 296 -13.46 14.41 -21.02
C ASN A 296 -14.94 14.03 -20.84
N GLY A 297 -15.30 13.38 -19.73
CA GLY A 297 -16.66 12.93 -19.44
C GLY A 297 -17.15 11.80 -20.37
N GLU A 298 -16.24 11.07 -21.00
CA GLU A 298 -16.59 10.00 -21.93
C GLU A 298 -17.26 8.80 -21.26
N LYS A 299 -18.02 8.06 -22.05
CA LYS A 299 -18.49 6.72 -21.68
C LYS A 299 -17.37 5.74 -21.89
N ILE A 300 -16.88 5.16 -20.80
CA ILE A 300 -15.85 4.14 -20.83
C ILE A 300 -16.51 2.77 -20.91
N LYS A 301 -16.01 1.94 -21.82
CA LYS A 301 -16.43 0.54 -21.95
C LYS A 301 -15.29 -0.35 -21.48
N SER A 302 -15.62 -1.28 -20.60
CA SER A 302 -14.71 -2.37 -20.27
C SER A 302 -14.80 -3.47 -21.31
N ASP A 303 -13.64 -3.92 -21.79
CA ASP A 303 -13.53 -5.03 -22.75
C ASP A 303 -13.73 -6.39 -22.07
N THR A 304 -13.66 -6.43 -20.73
CA THR A 304 -13.98 -7.58 -19.89
C THR A 304 -15.13 -7.23 -18.93
N ASN A 305 -15.89 -8.24 -18.49
CA ASN A 305 -16.78 -8.07 -17.33
C ASN A 305 -16.04 -8.24 -16.00
N ASP A 306 -14.73 -8.48 -16.07
CA ASP A 306 -13.86 -8.75 -14.93
C ASP A 306 -13.34 -7.42 -14.39
N ARG A 307 -14.24 -6.66 -13.75
CA ARG A 307 -13.79 -5.57 -12.88
C ARG A 307 -13.00 -6.18 -11.73
N LEU A 308 -11.99 -5.48 -11.24
CA LEU A 308 -11.28 -5.95 -10.07
C LEU A 308 -12.26 -6.00 -8.89
N VAL A 309 -12.34 -7.17 -8.23
CA VAL A 309 -13.37 -7.45 -7.23
C VAL A 309 -12.82 -7.12 -5.85
N ALA A 310 -13.65 -6.44 -5.07
CA ALA A 310 -13.43 -6.19 -3.65
C ALA A 310 -13.10 -7.47 -2.88
N MET A 311 -12.22 -7.35 -1.87
CA MET A 311 -12.00 -8.42 -0.89
C MET A 311 -13.34 -8.87 -0.28
N GLY A 312 -13.54 -10.19 -0.11
CA GLY A 312 -14.77 -10.75 0.44
C GLY A 312 -14.84 -10.70 1.98
N GLY A 313 -16.05 -10.62 2.54
CA GLY A 313 -16.26 -10.45 3.98
C GLY A 313 -15.74 -11.58 4.89
N GLN A 314 -15.55 -12.81 4.37
CA GLN A 314 -14.89 -13.87 5.13
C GLN A 314 -13.41 -13.55 5.37
N ALA A 315 -12.70 -13.06 4.35
CA ALA A 315 -11.29 -12.68 4.49
C ALA A 315 -11.11 -11.53 5.50
N LEU A 316 -12.07 -10.60 5.53
CA LEU A 316 -12.14 -9.53 6.54
C LEU A 316 -12.27 -10.08 7.96
N SER A 317 -13.24 -10.97 8.16
CA SER A 317 -13.46 -11.63 9.45
C SER A 317 -12.23 -12.40 9.91
N ASP A 318 -11.57 -13.12 9.00
CA ASP A 318 -10.37 -13.88 9.31
C ASP A 318 -9.20 -12.96 9.69
N ALA A 319 -9.01 -11.85 8.97
CA ALA A 319 -7.99 -10.84 9.29
C ALA A 319 -8.24 -10.22 10.68
N LEU A 320 -9.47 -9.81 10.99
CA LEU A 320 -9.86 -9.24 12.28
C LEU A 320 -9.70 -10.24 13.44
N SER A 321 -10.09 -11.49 13.22
CA SER A 321 -9.89 -12.58 14.19
C SER A 321 -8.41 -12.79 14.47
N ALA A 322 -7.58 -12.70 13.43
CA ALA A 322 -6.15 -12.87 13.57
C ALA A 322 -5.47 -11.68 14.26
N LEU A 323 -6.04 -10.47 14.16
CA LEU A 323 -5.70 -9.33 15.01
C LEU A 323 -6.19 -9.48 16.46
N GLY A 324 -6.92 -10.54 16.78
CA GLY A 324 -7.45 -10.83 18.11
C GLY A 324 -8.79 -10.17 18.41
N ASP A 325 -9.47 -9.59 17.42
CA ASP A 325 -10.72 -8.87 17.57
C ASP A 325 -11.91 -9.68 17.05
N THR A 326 -12.39 -10.59 17.89
CA THR A 326 -13.49 -11.49 17.55
C THR A 326 -14.84 -10.77 17.39
N ASP A 327 -15.03 -9.65 18.09
CA ASP A 327 -16.27 -8.88 18.02
C ASP A 327 -16.35 -8.13 16.69
N ALA A 328 -15.25 -7.49 16.27
CA ALA A 328 -15.14 -6.88 14.95
C ALA A 328 -15.27 -7.93 13.84
N ALA A 329 -14.61 -9.09 13.98
CA ALA A 329 -14.70 -10.18 13.02
C ALA A 329 -16.15 -10.65 12.82
N GLN A 330 -16.88 -10.89 13.91
CA GLN A 330 -18.27 -11.31 13.85
C GLN A 330 -19.18 -10.23 13.25
N ALA A 331 -18.94 -8.96 13.57
CA ALA A 331 -19.70 -7.85 13.00
C ALA A 331 -19.49 -7.75 11.48
N ALA A 332 -18.24 -7.84 11.01
CA ALA A 332 -17.89 -7.84 9.60
C ALA A 332 -18.55 -9.00 8.84
N LEU A 333 -18.46 -10.22 9.39
CA LEU A 333 -19.05 -11.40 8.78
C LEU A 333 -20.58 -11.29 8.69
N SER A 334 -21.22 -10.82 9.76
CA SER A 334 -22.68 -10.66 9.80
C SER A 334 -23.17 -9.61 8.80
N ALA A 335 -22.41 -8.52 8.61
CA ALA A 335 -22.70 -7.50 7.62
C ALA A 335 -22.57 -8.06 6.19
N ALA A 336 -21.50 -8.81 5.92
CA ALA A 336 -21.29 -9.47 4.63
C ALA A 336 -22.40 -10.48 4.29
N ASP A 337 -22.81 -11.32 5.25
CA ASP A 337 -23.92 -12.28 5.08
C ASP A 337 -25.24 -11.57 4.80
N SER A 338 -25.49 -10.43 5.47
CA SER A 338 -26.69 -9.62 5.24
C SER A 338 -26.73 -9.04 3.83
N MET A 339 -25.58 -8.60 3.30
CA MET A 339 -25.47 -8.11 1.92
C MET A 339 -25.67 -9.24 0.89
N ALA A 340 -25.11 -10.43 1.14
CA ALA A 340 -25.27 -11.59 0.26
C ALA A 340 -26.75 -12.04 0.16
N ASN A 341 -27.45 -12.12 1.29
CA ASN A 341 -28.86 -12.47 1.34
C ASN A 341 -29.76 -11.43 0.63
N ASN A 342 -29.40 -10.15 0.68
CA ASN A 342 -30.11 -9.09 -0.04
C ASN A 342 -29.82 -9.14 -1.56
N ALA A 343 -28.60 -9.50 -1.98
CA ALA A 343 -28.22 -9.63 -3.38
C ALA A 343 -28.92 -10.81 -4.09
N GLU A 344 -29.07 -11.96 -3.41
CA GLU A 344 -29.82 -13.12 -3.91
C GLU A 344 -31.30 -12.79 -4.21
N SER A 345 -31.85 -11.79 -3.53
CA SER A 345 -33.23 -11.34 -3.76
C SER A 345 -33.39 -10.38 -4.95
N THR A 346 -32.30 -9.90 -5.59
CA THR A 346 -32.38 -8.76 -6.52
C THR A 346 -31.82 -8.95 -7.95
N VAL A 347 -30.90 -9.86 -8.30
CA VAL A 347 -30.45 -9.98 -9.73
C VAL A 347 -30.00 -11.38 -10.16
N SER A 348 -30.46 -11.81 -11.35
CA SER A 348 -29.96 -12.95 -12.13
C SER A 348 -28.70 -12.60 -12.93
N SER A 349 -27.73 -13.52 -12.94
CA SER A 349 -26.63 -13.65 -13.92
C SER A 349 -25.44 -12.68 -13.77
N GLY A 350 -24.48 -13.07 -12.92
CA GLY A 350 -23.14 -12.49 -12.80
C GLY A 350 -22.21 -13.34 -11.93
N SER A 351 -22.35 -14.68 -12.00
CA SER A 351 -21.81 -15.65 -11.03
C SER A 351 -20.30 -15.89 -11.11
N ASP A 352 -19.66 -15.58 -12.24
CA ASP A 352 -18.35 -16.17 -12.55
C ASP A 352 -17.17 -15.29 -12.07
N ALA A 353 -17.36 -13.98 -11.96
CA ALA A 353 -16.35 -13.05 -11.43
C ALA A 353 -16.25 -13.11 -9.90
N ILE A 354 -17.39 -13.33 -9.23
CA ILE A 354 -17.48 -13.43 -7.76
C ILE A 354 -16.87 -14.75 -7.27
N SER A 355 -17.04 -15.85 -8.01
CA SER A 355 -16.41 -17.14 -7.68
C SER A 355 -14.89 -17.09 -7.82
N THR A 356 -14.36 -16.40 -8.83
CA THR A 356 -12.92 -16.30 -9.12
C THR A 356 -12.19 -15.44 -8.09
N ALA A 357 -12.76 -14.30 -7.69
CA ALA A 357 -12.21 -13.48 -6.60
C ALA A 357 -12.17 -14.24 -5.28
N ARG A 358 -13.25 -14.97 -4.96
CA ARG A 358 -13.33 -15.82 -3.75
C ARG A 358 -12.28 -16.94 -3.76
N GLU A 359 -11.97 -17.53 -4.92
CA GLU A 359 -10.96 -18.59 -5.07
C GLU A 359 -9.52 -18.06 -4.92
N THR A 360 -9.21 -16.89 -5.50
CA THR A 360 -7.89 -16.23 -5.34
C THR A 360 -7.64 -15.85 -3.88
N PHE A 361 -8.67 -15.39 -3.16
CA PHE A 361 -8.55 -15.05 -1.74
C PHE A 361 -8.41 -16.27 -0.82
N GLN A 362 -9.14 -17.35 -1.08
CA GLN A 362 -9.00 -18.59 -0.29
C GLN A 362 -7.65 -19.28 -0.47
N THR A 363 -6.95 -19.02 -1.57
CA THR A 363 -5.66 -19.63 -1.89
C THR A 363 -4.46 -18.76 -1.49
N LYS A 364 -4.58 -17.43 -1.47
CA LYS A 364 -3.48 -16.50 -1.11
C LYS A 364 -3.51 -15.95 0.32
N PHE A 365 -4.67 -15.83 0.98
CA PHE A 365 -4.73 -15.53 2.42
C PHE A 365 -4.66 -16.84 3.22
N ASP A 366 -3.45 -17.37 3.44
CA ASP A 366 -3.28 -18.53 4.32
C ASP A 366 -3.22 -18.08 5.80
N VAL A 367 -4.38 -18.11 6.46
CA VAL A 367 -4.54 -17.82 7.88
C VAL A 367 -3.61 -18.66 8.77
N LYS A 368 -3.19 -19.87 8.32
CA LYS A 368 -2.26 -20.71 9.09
C LYS A 368 -0.83 -20.20 9.03
N ILE A 369 -0.38 -19.69 7.88
CA ILE A 369 0.92 -19.03 7.74
C ILE A 369 0.94 -17.79 8.64
N PHE A 370 -0.14 -17.02 8.66
CA PHE A 370 -0.24 -15.83 9.50
C PHE A 370 -0.29 -16.14 11.00
N GLN A 371 -1.05 -17.16 11.43
CA GLN A 371 -1.04 -17.63 12.83
C GLN A 371 0.36 -18.07 13.27
N MET A 372 1.11 -18.72 12.38
CA MET A 372 2.49 -19.11 12.63
C MET A 372 3.40 -17.88 12.78
N ILE A 373 3.24 -16.85 11.94
CA ILE A 373 4.00 -15.59 12.03
C ILE A 373 3.69 -14.84 13.32
N LEU A 374 2.42 -14.71 13.71
CA LEU A 374 2.04 -14.08 14.98
C LEU A 374 2.57 -14.86 16.19
N LEU A 375 2.59 -16.19 16.13
CA LEU A 375 3.22 -17.03 17.14
C LEU A 375 4.73 -16.78 17.23
N ILE A 376 5.42 -16.60 16.10
CA ILE A 376 6.85 -16.29 16.05
C ILE A 376 7.12 -14.89 16.62
N VAL A 377 6.38 -13.86 16.18
CA VAL A 377 6.53 -12.48 16.65
C VAL A 377 6.17 -12.37 18.15
N GLY A 378 5.06 -12.99 18.57
CA GLY A 378 4.66 -13.07 19.98
C GLY A 378 5.69 -13.83 20.82
N GLY A 379 6.28 -14.91 20.27
CA GLY A 379 7.36 -15.67 20.90
C GLY A 379 8.63 -14.83 21.09
N LEU A 380 9.03 -14.05 20.09
CA LEU A 380 10.18 -13.13 20.16
C LEU A 380 9.94 -12.02 21.19
N ALA A 381 8.74 -11.44 21.23
CA ALA A 381 8.38 -10.42 22.21
C ALA A 381 8.39 -10.97 23.64
N ALA A 382 7.83 -12.16 23.86
CA ALA A 382 7.87 -12.83 25.15
C ALA A 382 9.30 -13.19 25.58
N PHE A 383 10.14 -13.65 24.65
CA PHE A 383 11.56 -13.92 24.92
C PHE A 383 12.32 -12.67 25.34
N MET A 384 12.14 -11.54 24.63
CA MET A 384 12.76 -10.26 24.98
C MET A 384 12.30 -9.74 26.34
N LEU A 385 11.02 -9.95 26.69
CA LEU A 385 10.49 -9.60 28.01
C LEU A 385 11.13 -10.43 29.12
N VAL A 386 11.21 -11.76 28.95
CA VAL A 386 11.86 -12.67 29.90
C VAL A 386 13.34 -12.33 30.04
N PHE A 387 14.04 -12.11 28.93
CA PHE A 387 15.43 -11.69 28.93
C PHE A 387 15.64 -10.37 29.69
N SER A 388 14.77 -9.38 29.47
CA SER A 388 14.81 -8.11 30.18
C SER A 388 14.58 -8.27 31.69
N LEU A 389 13.66 -9.14 32.10
CA LEU A 389 13.40 -9.47 33.51
C LEU A 389 14.58 -10.19 34.17
N VAL A 390 15.21 -11.12 33.46
CA VAL A 390 16.42 -11.82 33.93
C VAL A 390 17.59 -10.86 34.08
N MET A 391 17.84 -10.01 33.08
CA MET A 391 18.89 -8.98 33.13
C MET A 391 18.66 -7.98 34.27
N PHE A 392 17.40 -7.62 34.55
CA PHE A 392 17.03 -6.77 35.68
C PHE A 392 17.25 -7.47 37.04
N ALA A 393 16.95 -8.76 37.14
CA ALA A 393 17.19 -9.55 38.35
C ALA A 393 18.69 -9.80 38.61
N VAL A 394 19.48 -9.98 37.56
CA VAL A 394 20.95 -10.14 37.65
C VAL A 394 21.61 -8.81 38.07
N ARG A 395 21.17 -7.67 37.51
CA ARG A 395 21.64 -6.33 37.93
C ARG A 395 21.30 -5.94 39.37
N ARG A 396 20.36 -6.62 40.04
CA ARG A 396 20.03 -6.40 41.45
C ARG A 396 20.87 -7.25 42.41
N ARG A 397 21.65 -8.20 41.89
CA ARG A 397 22.53 -9.08 42.68
C ARG A 397 23.99 -8.61 42.71
N ASP A 398 24.33 -7.58 41.94
CA ASP A 398 25.54 -6.76 42.07
C ASP A 398 25.19 -5.45 42.79
#